data_AF-A0A4Y2INT2-F1
#
_entry.id   AF-A0A4Y2INT2-F1
#
_cell.length_a   1.000
_cell.length_b   1.000
_cell.length_c   1.000
_cell.angle_alpha   90.00
_cell.angle_beta   90.00
_cell.angle_gamma   90.00
#
_symmetry.space_group_name_H-M   'P 1'
#
loop_
_entity.id
_entity.type
_entity.pdbx_description
1 polymer ?
#
loop_
_entity_poly.entity_id
_entity_poly.type
_entity_poly.pdbx_seq_one_letter_code
_entity_poly.pdbx_strand_id
1 'polypeptide(L)'
;MKVPENKLSIHVDSVTKKVQENELNSDSMNKNVEIVSETWYKSVTLNVNDKYFEVDIKLDTGAEVNILPLYVLNIVTVKPKLSETNVSLTIYGNFKLKPEGTIIINCSTSKLKNIPLQFYVANVKSKPILGLKGCLELKLIERIDAIECSKISKNELIKQYKDAFTGTGEFPDEPYHITLKDNAIPVIHPPGRVPQALQPKSKETSDKLEKEKNYVKSK
;
A
#
# COMPACT_ATOMS: atom_id res chain seq x y z
N MET A 1 -3.58 36.13 -19.54
CA MET A 1 -2.19 35.65 -19.39
C MET A 1 -2.29 34.16 -19.02
N LYS A 2 -1.83 33.26 -19.89
CA LYS A 2 -1.97 31.80 -19.70
C LYS A 2 -1.04 31.32 -18.58
N VAL A 3 -1.60 30.64 -17.58
CA VAL A 3 -0.86 29.95 -16.53
C VAL A 3 -0.28 28.65 -17.11
N PRO A 4 1.00 28.32 -16.90
CA PRO A 4 1.54 27.04 -17.35
C PRO A 4 1.01 25.93 -16.42
N GLU A 5 0.25 25.00 -16.99
CA GLU A 5 -0.14 23.75 -16.32
C GLU A 5 1.10 22.86 -16.21
N ASN A 6 1.69 22.78 -15.01
CA ASN A 6 2.73 21.82 -14.71
C ASN A 6 2.07 20.45 -14.44
N LYS A 7 1.74 19.73 -15.50
CA LYS A 7 1.10 18.41 -15.44
C LYS A 7 2.15 17.36 -15.08
N LEU A 8 2.25 17.02 -13.80
CA LEU A 8 2.95 15.81 -13.35
C LEU A 8 2.19 14.59 -13.87
N SER A 9 2.70 13.97 -14.93
CA SER A 9 2.15 12.73 -15.48
C SER A 9 2.59 11.53 -14.63
N ILE A 10 1.84 11.23 -13.58
CA ILE A 10 1.85 9.92 -12.94
C ILE A 10 1.09 8.93 -13.85
N HIS A 11 1.82 8.04 -14.51
CA HIS A 11 1.24 6.89 -15.20
C HIS A 11 0.93 5.80 -14.17
N VAL A 12 -0.35 5.51 -13.98
CA VAL A 12 -0.81 4.33 -13.24
C VAL A 12 -1.27 3.32 -14.29
N ASP A 13 -0.51 2.24 -14.44
CA ASP A 13 -0.88 1.15 -15.35
C ASP A 13 -2.04 0.35 -14.71
N SER A 14 -3.27 0.59 -15.16
CA SER A 14 -4.43 -0.18 -14.72
C SER A 14 -4.48 -1.53 -15.43
N VAL A 15 -4.41 -2.63 -14.68
CA VAL A 15 -4.59 -4.00 -15.23
C VAL A 15 -5.97 -4.52 -14.84
N THR A 16 -6.90 -4.58 -15.80
CA THR A 16 -8.18 -5.30 -15.65
C THR A 16 -8.01 -6.78 -16.01
N LYS A 17 -8.38 -7.71 -15.10
CA LYS A 17 -8.59 -9.13 -15.44
C LYS A 17 -9.89 -9.68 -14.83
N LYS A 18 -10.65 -10.39 -15.67
CA LYS A 18 -11.85 -11.17 -15.33
C LYS A 18 -11.47 -12.39 -14.50
N VAL A 19 -12.28 -12.70 -13.47
CA VAL A 19 -12.08 -13.86 -12.58
C VAL A 19 -13.14 -14.94 -12.87
N GLN A 20 -12.71 -16.19 -12.91
CA GLN A 20 -13.54 -17.40 -12.80
C GLN A 20 -13.48 -17.89 -11.34
N GLU A 21 -14.64 -18.21 -10.79
CA GLU A 21 -14.85 -18.67 -9.41
C GLU A 21 -14.21 -20.04 -9.15
N ASN A 22 -13.73 -20.24 -7.92
CA ASN A 22 -13.84 -21.52 -7.22
C ASN A 22 -13.83 -21.29 -5.69
N GLU A 23 -14.76 -21.94 -5.04
CA GLU A 23 -15.20 -21.77 -3.65
C GLU A 23 -14.21 -22.31 -2.61
N LEU A 24 -14.15 -21.65 -1.44
CA LEU A 24 -13.90 -22.31 -0.16
C LEU A 24 -14.62 -21.52 0.96
N ASN A 25 -15.45 -22.26 1.70
CA ASN A 25 -16.46 -21.79 2.64
C ASN A 25 -15.92 -21.74 4.08
N SER A 26 -16.14 -20.63 4.79
CA SER A 26 -16.25 -20.61 6.26
C SER A 26 -16.91 -19.30 6.72
N ASP A 27 -17.98 -19.45 7.47
CA ASP A 27 -18.90 -18.39 7.94
C ASP A 27 -18.22 -17.25 8.70
N SER A 28 -18.13 -16.08 8.06
CA SER A 28 -18.24 -14.77 8.72
C SER A 28 -18.62 -13.72 7.69
N MET A 29 -19.80 -13.12 7.84
CA MET A 29 -20.31 -11.92 7.14
C MET A 29 -19.49 -11.41 5.94
N ASN A 30 -19.90 -11.82 4.73
CA ASN A 30 -19.40 -11.32 3.46
C ASN A 30 -19.58 -9.79 3.33
N LYS A 31 -18.60 -9.02 3.81
CA LYS A 31 -18.11 -7.89 3.02
C LYS A 31 -16.95 -8.44 2.22
N ASN A 32 -17.09 -8.47 0.90
CA ASN A 32 -15.99 -8.73 -0.02
C ASN A 32 -14.90 -7.68 0.23
N VAL A 33 -14.02 -7.93 1.20
CA VAL A 33 -12.74 -7.26 1.27
C VAL A 33 -11.90 -7.99 0.23
N GLU A 34 -12.02 -7.54 -1.01
CA GLU A 34 -11.09 -7.87 -2.06
C GLU A 34 -9.73 -7.35 -1.57
N ILE A 35 -8.91 -8.23 -0.99
CA ILE A 35 -7.51 -7.90 -0.72
C ILE A 35 -6.84 -7.92 -2.09
N VAL A 36 -6.98 -6.82 -2.82
CA VAL A 36 -6.17 -6.54 -4.00
C VAL A 36 -4.78 -6.25 -3.46
N SER A 37 -3.95 -7.29 -3.29
CA SER A 37 -2.54 -7.08 -3.00
C SER A 37 -1.90 -6.57 -4.30
N GLU A 38 -1.85 -5.26 -4.48
CA GLU A 38 -1.09 -4.62 -5.56
C GLU A 38 0.40 -4.84 -5.29
N THR A 39 0.89 -6.03 -5.64
CA THR A 39 2.31 -6.34 -5.54
C THR A 39 3.04 -5.56 -6.63
N TRP A 40 4.04 -4.76 -6.24
CA TRP A 40 4.81 -3.98 -7.19
C TRP A 40 5.76 -4.88 -7.97
N TYR A 41 5.61 -4.87 -9.30
CA TYR A 41 6.50 -5.53 -10.23
C TYR A 41 7.22 -4.50 -11.09
N LYS A 42 8.42 -4.83 -11.53
CA LYS A 42 9.16 -4.07 -12.52
C LYS A 42 9.75 -5.01 -13.57
N SER A 43 9.52 -4.71 -14.85
CA SER A 43 10.27 -5.35 -15.93
C SER A 43 11.72 -4.83 -15.90
N VAL A 44 12.66 -5.76 -15.75
CA VAL A 44 14.11 -5.53 -15.71
C VAL A 44 14.74 -6.39 -16.80
N THR A 45 15.57 -5.78 -17.64
CA THR A 45 16.37 -6.51 -18.61
C THR A 45 17.60 -7.11 -17.91
N LEU A 46 17.73 -8.42 -17.97
CA LEU A 46 18.89 -9.16 -17.46
C LEU A 46 19.84 -9.47 -18.61
N ASN A 47 21.14 -9.28 -18.39
CA ASN A 47 22.19 -9.78 -19.29
C ASN A 47 22.88 -10.99 -18.64
N VAL A 48 22.71 -12.16 -19.25
CA VAL A 48 23.35 -13.41 -18.86
C VAL A 48 24.06 -14.00 -20.07
N ASN A 49 25.39 -14.14 -20.01
CA ASN A 49 26.22 -14.66 -21.11
C ASN A 49 25.97 -13.95 -22.45
N ASP A 50 25.96 -12.61 -22.44
CA ASP A 50 25.69 -11.74 -23.59
C ASP A 50 24.30 -11.89 -24.23
N LYS A 51 23.38 -12.60 -23.56
CA LYS A 51 21.97 -12.66 -23.92
C LYS A 51 21.15 -11.74 -23.02
N TYR A 52 20.35 -10.90 -23.66
CA TYR A 52 19.46 -9.94 -23.01
C TYR A 52 18.03 -10.44 -23.06
N PHE A 53 17.34 -10.43 -21.92
CA PHE A 53 15.92 -10.76 -21.85
C PHE A 53 15.25 -10.02 -20.71
N GLU A 54 13.96 -9.73 -20.87
CA GLU A 54 13.17 -9.04 -19.86
C GLU A 54 12.54 -10.03 -18.88
N VAL A 55 12.52 -9.63 -17.61
CA VAL A 55 11.92 -10.38 -16.52
C VAL A 55 11.13 -9.44 -15.63
N ASP A 56 9.87 -9.80 -15.35
CA ASP A 56 9.10 -9.15 -14.30
C ASP A 56 9.58 -9.63 -12.93
N ILE A 57 10.17 -8.71 -12.17
CA ILE A 57 10.72 -8.96 -10.85
C ILE A 57 9.87 -8.24 -9.81
N LYS A 58 9.52 -8.94 -8.72
CA LYS A 58 8.81 -8.36 -7.58
C LYS A 58 9.74 -7.42 -6.82
N LEU A 59 9.29 -6.20 -6.51
CA LEU A 59 9.99 -5.29 -5.60
C LEU A 59 9.62 -5.66 -4.16
N ASP A 60 10.61 -6.09 -3.38
CA ASP A 60 10.39 -6.54 -2.00
C ASP A 60 11.40 -5.87 -1.07
N THR A 61 11.02 -4.71 -0.52
CA THR A 61 11.86 -3.96 0.42
C THR A 61 12.02 -4.65 1.77
N GLY A 62 11.19 -5.65 2.07
CA GLY A 62 11.34 -6.50 3.25
C GLY A 62 12.40 -7.59 3.10
N ALA A 63 12.89 -7.85 1.88
CA ALA A 63 13.95 -8.80 1.62
C ALA A 63 15.32 -8.11 1.58
N GLU A 64 16.30 -8.64 2.31
CA GLU A 64 17.68 -8.11 2.30
C GLU A 64 18.45 -8.47 1.02
N VAL A 65 18.05 -9.55 0.36
CA VAL A 65 18.76 -10.13 -0.80
C VAL A 65 17.88 -10.23 -2.03
N ASN A 66 18.50 -10.23 -3.22
CA ASN A 66 17.80 -10.55 -4.46
C ASN A 66 17.75 -12.08 -4.66
N ILE A 67 16.60 -12.59 -5.09
CA ILE A 67 16.38 -14.02 -5.34
C ILE A 67 16.02 -14.23 -6.79
N LEU A 68 16.76 -15.11 -7.46
CA LEU A 68 16.50 -15.51 -8.84
C LEU A 68 16.09 -16.99 -8.89
N PRO A 69 14.84 -17.30 -9.29
CA PRO A 69 14.43 -18.67 -9.53
C PRO A 69 15.26 -19.31 -10.66
N LEU A 70 15.66 -20.56 -10.46
CA LEU A 70 16.40 -21.36 -11.44
C LEU A 70 15.79 -21.34 -12.84
N TYR A 71 14.46 -21.37 -12.93
CA TYR A 71 13.75 -21.41 -14.21
C TYR A 71 14.02 -20.17 -15.08
N VAL A 72 14.36 -19.02 -14.48
CA VAL A 72 14.67 -17.79 -15.23
C VAL A 72 15.92 -17.98 -16.07
N LEU A 73 16.89 -18.76 -15.59
CA LEU A 73 18.14 -19.04 -16.30
C LEU A 73 17.97 -20.12 -17.38
N ASN A 74 16.81 -20.77 -17.50
CA ASN A 74 16.58 -21.76 -18.57
C ASN A 74 16.40 -21.11 -19.96
N ILE A 75 16.20 -19.79 -20.02
CA ILE A 75 16.10 -19.06 -21.30
C ILE A 75 17.44 -19.02 -22.05
N VAL A 76 18.55 -19.13 -21.32
CA VAL A 76 19.88 -19.20 -21.93
C VAL A 76 20.28 -20.65 -22.18
N THR A 77 20.73 -20.92 -23.39
CA THR A 77 21.16 -22.26 -23.83
C THR A 77 22.35 -22.78 -23.02
N VAL A 78 23.31 -21.89 -22.76
CA VAL A 78 24.47 -22.17 -21.90
C VAL A 78 24.15 -21.60 -20.53
N LYS A 79 23.93 -22.47 -19.54
CA LYS A 79 23.67 -22.05 -18.16
C LYS A 79 24.91 -21.38 -17.57
N PRO A 80 24.77 -20.23 -16.91
CA PRO A 80 25.90 -19.57 -16.28
C PRO A 80 26.40 -20.41 -15.10
N LYS A 81 27.71 -20.34 -14.84
CA LYS A 81 28.30 -20.98 -13.66
C LYS A 81 27.88 -20.18 -12.42
N LEU A 82 27.35 -20.87 -11.42
CA LEU A 82 27.04 -20.29 -10.12
C LEU A 82 28.27 -20.34 -9.22
N SER A 83 28.44 -19.29 -8.41
CA SER A 83 29.41 -19.28 -7.33
C SER A 83 28.84 -20.02 -6.12
N GLU A 84 29.67 -20.84 -5.47
CA GLU A 84 29.26 -21.54 -4.25
C GLU A 84 28.92 -20.55 -3.14
N THR A 85 27.95 -20.91 -2.31
CA THR A 85 27.58 -20.11 -1.14
C THR A 85 27.23 -21.01 0.03
N ASN A 86 27.70 -20.64 1.22
CA ASN A 86 27.35 -21.28 2.49
C ASN A 86 26.18 -20.56 3.20
N VAL A 87 25.60 -19.53 2.56
CA VAL A 87 24.50 -18.76 3.12
C VAL A 87 23.20 -19.56 3.03
N SER A 88 22.46 -19.65 4.14
CA SER A 88 21.07 -20.12 4.15
C SER A 88 20.15 -18.93 4.33
N LEU A 89 19.16 -18.81 3.43
CA LEU A 89 18.16 -17.75 3.50
C LEU A 89 17.06 -18.16 4.46
N THR A 90 16.65 -17.26 5.35
CA THR A 90 15.50 -17.48 6.24
C THR A 90 14.33 -16.69 5.68
N ILE A 91 13.24 -17.39 5.39
CA ILE A 91 12.00 -16.83 4.87
C ILE A 91 11.03 -16.60 6.04
N TYR A 92 9.99 -15.81 5.82
CA TYR A 92 8.88 -15.65 6.76
C TYR A 92 8.36 -17.00 7.27
N GLY A 93 8.17 -17.12 8.58
CA GLY A 93 7.79 -18.38 9.24
C GLY A 93 8.95 -19.30 9.61
N ASN A 94 10.19 -18.79 9.67
CA ASN A 94 11.41 -19.52 10.03
C ASN A 94 11.78 -20.68 9.08
N PHE A 95 11.22 -20.69 7.86
CA PHE A 95 11.61 -21.66 6.85
C PHE A 95 12.99 -21.32 6.29
N LYS A 96 13.87 -22.32 6.20
CA LYS A 96 15.20 -22.18 5.63
C LYS A 96 15.19 -22.59 4.17
N LEU A 97 15.69 -21.72 3.30
CA LEU A 97 15.94 -21.97 1.89
C LEU A 97 17.45 -21.99 1.67
N LYS A 98 17.94 -23.10 1.10
CA LYS A 98 19.33 -23.20 0.66
C LYS A 98 19.40 -22.80 -0.83
N PRO A 99 20.12 -21.71 -1.18
CA PRO A 99 20.39 -21.38 -2.57
C PRO A 99 21.28 -22.44 -3.22
N GLU A 100 21.13 -22.61 -4.52
CA GLU A 100 22.02 -23.42 -5.36
C GLU A 100 23.37 -22.73 -5.58
N GLY A 101 23.41 -21.41 -5.39
CA GLY A 101 24.61 -20.60 -5.54
C GLY A 101 24.25 -19.12 -5.67
N THR A 102 25.26 -18.32 -5.97
CA THR A 102 25.11 -16.90 -6.30
C THR A 102 25.56 -16.61 -7.72
N ILE A 103 25.02 -15.55 -8.29
CA ILE A 103 25.40 -15.03 -9.60
C ILE A 103 25.34 -13.51 -9.58
N ILE A 104 26.25 -12.86 -10.28
CA ILE A 104 26.18 -11.42 -10.55
C ILE A 104 25.62 -11.25 -11.97
N ILE A 105 24.53 -10.49 -12.10
CA ILE A 105 23.85 -10.24 -13.37
C ILE A 105 23.77 -8.73 -13.60
N ASN A 106 24.16 -8.30 -14.80
CA ASN A 106 23.99 -6.92 -15.22
C ASN A 106 22.52 -6.67 -15.54
N CYS A 107 21.90 -5.78 -14.77
CA CYS A 107 20.49 -5.45 -14.84
C CYS A 107 20.30 -4.06 -15.45
N SER A 108 19.29 -3.92 -16.31
CA SER A 108 18.92 -2.64 -16.91
C SER A 108 17.43 -2.37 -16.73
N THR A 109 17.11 -1.10 -16.53
CA THR A 109 15.75 -0.55 -16.50
C THR A 109 15.66 0.55 -17.56
N SER A 110 14.50 1.19 -17.69
CA SER A 110 14.35 2.36 -18.55
C SER A 110 15.24 3.55 -18.12
N LYS A 111 15.67 3.62 -16.86
CA LYS A 111 16.46 4.72 -16.29
C LYS A 111 17.95 4.41 -16.20
N LEU A 112 18.31 3.16 -15.88
CA LEU A 112 19.69 2.75 -15.62
C LEU A 112 20.04 1.55 -16.48
N LYS A 113 21.30 1.46 -16.92
CA LYS A 113 21.78 0.36 -17.76
C LYS A 113 22.97 -0.33 -17.10
N ASN A 114 23.03 -1.65 -17.25
CA ASN A 114 24.16 -2.50 -16.87
C ASN A 114 24.61 -2.34 -15.41
N ILE A 115 23.65 -2.27 -14.47
CA ILE A 115 23.94 -2.25 -13.04
C ILE A 115 24.19 -3.69 -12.57
N PRO A 116 25.39 -4.04 -12.07
CA PRO A 116 25.68 -5.40 -11.61
C PRO A 116 24.99 -5.67 -10.28
N LEU A 117 24.06 -6.63 -10.26
CA LEU A 117 23.38 -7.06 -9.03
C LEU A 117 23.72 -8.51 -8.71
N GLN A 118 24.01 -8.78 -7.43
CA GLN A 118 24.14 -10.14 -6.94
C GLN A 118 22.76 -10.74 -6.68
N PHE A 119 22.52 -11.95 -7.18
CA PHE A 119 21.34 -12.77 -6.93
C PHE A 119 21.74 -14.08 -6.24
N TYR A 120 20.89 -14.52 -5.31
CA TYR A 120 20.89 -15.89 -4.82
C TYR A 120 19.97 -16.72 -5.71
N VAL A 121 20.52 -17.75 -6.33
CA VAL A 121 19.77 -18.62 -7.23
C VAL A 121 19.14 -19.75 -6.43
N ALA A 122 17.84 -19.95 -6.55
CA ALA A 122 17.11 -20.96 -5.79
C ALA A 122 16.15 -21.78 -6.66
N ASN A 123 15.97 -23.05 -6.31
CA ASN A 123 15.01 -23.93 -6.97
C ASN A 123 13.59 -23.69 -6.45
N VAL A 124 12.98 -22.58 -6.88
CA VAL A 124 11.63 -22.17 -6.47
C VAL A 124 10.74 -21.88 -7.67
N LYS A 125 9.42 -22.01 -7.49
CA LYS A 125 8.42 -21.70 -8.52
C LYS A 125 7.90 -20.26 -8.46
N SER A 126 8.27 -19.51 -7.43
CA SER A 126 7.84 -18.12 -7.23
C SER A 126 8.46 -17.18 -8.26
N LYS A 127 7.88 -15.99 -8.42
CA LYS A 127 8.49 -14.92 -9.20
C LYS A 127 9.85 -14.50 -8.59
N PRO A 128 10.75 -13.92 -9.40
CA PRO A 128 12.00 -13.36 -8.88
C PRO A 128 11.73 -12.19 -7.95
N ILE A 129 12.65 -11.98 -7.02
CA ILE A 129 12.56 -10.94 -6.00
C ILE A 129 13.77 -10.03 -6.11
N LEU A 130 13.52 -8.73 -6.17
CA LEU A 130 14.50 -7.68 -5.98
C LEU A 130 14.38 -7.20 -4.54
N GLY A 131 15.41 -7.49 -3.74
CA GLY A 131 15.48 -7.04 -2.34
C GLY A 131 15.73 -5.54 -2.24
N LEU A 132 15.74 -5.03 -1.01
CA LEU A 132 15.95 -3.62 -0.70
C LEU A 132 17.20 -3.05 -1.39
N LYS A 133 18.33 -3.76 -1.29
CA LYS A 133 19.60 -3.34 -1.90
C LYS A 133 19.50 -3.20 -3.42
N GLY A 134 18.93 -4.20 -4.10
CA GLY A 134 18.74 -4.15 -5.55
C GLY A 134 17.76 -3.05 -5.98
N CYS A 135 16.70 -2.82 -5.21
CA CYS A 135 15.74 -1.75 -5.47
C CYS A 135 16.41 -0.36 -5.39
N LEU A 136 17.30 -0.14 -4.42
CA LEU A 136 18.05 1.10 -4.27
C LEU A 136 19.09 1.28 -5.39
N GLU A 137 19.86 0.22 -5.71
CA GLU A 137 20.88 0.26 -6.77
C GLU A 137 20.28 0.53 -8.15
N LEU A 138 19.07 0.01 -8.42
CA LEU A 138 18.31 0.32 -9.63
C LEU A 138 17.49 1.62 -9.57
N LYS A 139 17.57 2.38 -8.46
CA LYS A 139 16.78 3.61 -8.22
C LYS A 139 15.29 3.42 -8.51
N LEU A 140 14.74 2.28 -8.07
CA LEU A 140 13.33 1.93 -8.20
C LEU A 140 12.52 2.42 -7.00
N ILE A 141 13.18 2.59 -5.87
CA ILE A 141 12.61 3.14 -4.63
C ILE A 141 13.55 4.23 -4.11
N GLU A 142 12.98 5.22 -3.44
CA GLU A 142 13.72 6.24 -2.72
C GLU A 142 13.09 6.41 -1.33
N ARG A 143 13.94 6.60 -0.31
CA ARG A 143 13.47 6.96 1.03
C ARG A 143 13.28 8.47 1.08
N ILE A 144 12.04 8.89 1.31
CA ILE A 144 11.67 10.31 1.42
C ILE A 144 11.25 10.56 2.86
N ASP A 145 12.11 11.19 3.65
CA ASP A 145 11.80 11.51 5.06
C ASP A 145 10.92 12.75 5.21
N ALA A 146 11.07 13.72 4.29
CA ALA A 146 10.22 14.90 4.20
C ALA A 146 10.10 15.33 2.74
N ILE A 147 8.87 15.66 2.33
CA ILE A 147 8.64 16.36 1.07
C ILE A 147 8.60 17.84 1.43
N GLU A 148 9.61 18.60 1.02
CA GLU A 148 9.48 20.05 1.02
C GLU A 148 8.50 20.42 -0.09
N CYS A 149 7.21 20.50 0.27
CA CYS A 149 6.25 21.18 -0.60
C CYS A 149 6.80 22.58 -0.84
N SER A 150 6.90 22.99 -2.10
CA SER A 150 7.19 24.37 -2.47
C SER A 150 6.36 25.26 -1.55
N LYS A 151 7.05 26.12 -0.80
CA LYS A 151 6.53 26.90 0.32
C LYS A 151 5.39 27.81 -0.18
N ILE A 152 4.18 27.27 -0.36
CA ILE A 152 2.99 28.08 -0.34
C ILE A 152 2.93 28.54 1.10
N SER A 153 3.27 29.80 1.32
CA SER A 153 3.16 30.38 2.63
C SER A 153 1.73 30.22 3.12
N LYS A 154 1.53 30.06 4.43
CA LYS A 154 0.18 30.01 5.02
C LYS A 154 -0.72 31.13 4.48
N ASN A 155 -0.14 32.31 4.26
CA ASN A 155 -0.83 33.47 3.71
C ASN A 155 -1.24 33.30 2.24
N GLU A 156 -0.41 32.70 1.39
CA GLU A 156 -0.78 32.37 0.01
C GLU A 156 -1.88 31.32 -0.04
N LEU A 157 -1.84 30.31 0.83
CA LEU A 157 -2.88 29.28 0.94
C LEU A 157 -4.21 29.88 1.38
N ILE A 158 -4.20 30.73 2.42
CA ILE A 158 -5.39 31.46 2.89
C ILE A 158 -5.91 32.41 1.81
N LYS A 159 -5.02 33.05 1.04
CA LYS A 159 -5.43 33.91 -0.06
C LYS A 159 -6.07 33.12 -1.21
N GLN A 160 -5.52 31.95 -1.52
CA GLN A 160 -6.01 31.08 -2.60
C GLN A 160 -7.37 30.45 -2.26
N TYR A 161 -7.57 30.03 -1.01
CA TYR A 161 -8.79 29.37 -0.53
C TYR A 161 -9.52 30.25 0.49
N LYS A 162 -9.64 31.55 0.17
CA LYS A 162 -10.17 32.54 1.10
C LYS A 162 -11.56 32.15 1.60
N ASP A 163 -12.41 31.66 0.70
CA ASP A 163 -13.75 31.14 0.97
C ASP A 163 -13.78 30.03 2.04
N ALA A 164 -12.83 29.09 1.99
CA ALA A 164 -12.72 28.03 2.99
C ALA A 164 -12.17 28.51 4.36
N PHE A 165 -11.52 29.68 4.39
CA PHE A 165 -10.92 30.27 5.59
C PHE A 165 -11.64 31.56 6.06
N THR A 166 -12.81 31.87 5.49
CA THR A 166 -13.65 33.00 5.89
C THR A 166 -14.98 32.55 6.47
N GLY A 167 -15.34 33.13 7.61
CA GLY A 167 -16.57 32.78 8.34
C GLY A 167 -16.41 31.49 9.16
N THR A 168 -17.34 31.26 10.08
CA THR A 168 -17.44 30.00 10.85
C THR A 168 -18.25 28.93 10.11
N GLY A 169 -18.62 29.19 8.86
CA GLY A 169 -19.74 28.55 8.19
C GLY A 169 -21.06 29.16 8.67
N GLU A 170 -21.97 29.39 7.72
CA GLU A 170 -23.37 29.72 8.00
C GLU A 170 -24.21 28.48 7.65
N PHE A 171 -25.21 28.17 8.47
CA PHE A 171 -26.18 27.15 8.07
C PHE A 171 -26.94 27.68 6.85
N PRO A 172 -27.13 26.87 5.79
CA PRO A 172 -27.78 27.32 4.55
C PRO A 172 -29.27 27.62 4.73
N ASP A 173 -29.83 27.26 5.88
CA ASP A 173 -31.25 27.39 6.20
C ASP A 173 -31.60 28.80 6.73
N GLU A 174 -32.89 29.08 6.89
CA GLU A 174 -33.36 30.40 7.34
C GLU A 174 -32.79 30.81 8.71
N PRO A 175 -32.65 32.13 8.99
CA PRO A 175 -32.16 32.63 10.27
C PRO A 175 -32.97 32.05 11.43
N TYR A 176 -32.33 31.21 12.25
CA TYR A 176 -32.98 30.63 13.41
C TYR A 176 -32.82 31.57 14.62
N HIS A 177 -33.87 31.68 15.43
CA HIS A 177 -33.84 32.41 16.70
C HIS A 177 -34.09 31.41 17.85
N ILE A 178 -33.09 31.17 18.70
CA ILE A 178 -33.26 30.36 19.91
C ILE A 178 -33.75 31.27 21.05
N THR A 179 -34.95 31.02 21.53
CA THR A 179 -35.48 31.66 22.75
C THR A 179 -35.40 30.67 23.91
N LEU A 180 -34.81 31.12 25.03
CA LEU A 180 -34.81 30.36 26.28
C LEU A 180 -36.15 30.54 26.99
N LYS A 181 -36.57 29.52 27.74
CA LYS A 181 -37.72 29.65 28.65
C LYS A 181 -37.38 30.60 29.80
N ASP A 182 -38.37 31.35 30.28
CA ASP A 182 -38.21 32.16 31.48
C ASP A 182 -37.74 31.32 32.67
N ASN A 183 -36.73 31.80 33.38
CA ASN A 183 -36.05 31.12 34.49
C ASN A 183 -35.35 29.80 34.12
N ALA A 184 -34.90 29.63 32.88
CA ALA A 184 -34.09 28.47 32.49
C ALA A 184 -32.78 28.38 33.30
N ILE A 185 -32.56 27.24 33.94
CA ILE A 185 -31.32 26.94 34.67
C ILE A 185 -30.37 26.18 33.73
N PRO A 186 -29.14 26.66 33.51
CA PRO A 186 -28.18 25.97 32.65
C PRO A 186 -27.76 24.63 33.29
N VAL A 187 -27.74 23.57 32.49
CA VAL A 187 -27.27 22.24 32.89
C VAL A 187 -26.08 21.85 32.03
N ILE A 188 -24.97 21.46 32.66
CA ILE A 188 -23.80 20.93 31.95
C ILE A 188 -23.93 19.40 31.91
N HIS A 189 -24.07 18.86 30.70
CA HIS A 189 -24.03 17.41 30.51
C HIS A 189 -22.59 16.95 30.28
N PRO A 190 -22.15 15.85 30.92
CA PRO A 190 -20.84 15.27 30.63
C PRO A 190 -20.78 14.75 29.18
N PRO A 191 -19.59 14.66 28.57
CA PRO A 191 -19.43 14.13 27.22
C PRO A 191 -20.06 12.73 27.06
N GLY A 192 -21.09 12.62 26.23
CA GLY A 192 -21.75 11.36 25.94
C GLY A 192 -20.99 10.54 24.89
N ARG A 193 -20.98 9.21 25.04
CA ARG A 193 -20.43 8.28 24.02
C ARG A 193 -21.29 8.20 22.74
N VAL A 194 -22.56 8.60 22.85
CA VAL A 194 -23.54 8.54 21.77
C VAL A 194 -24.19 9.91 21.65
N PRO A 195 -24.30 10.48 20.43
CA PRO A 195 -25.04 11.70 20.19
C PRO A 195 -26.46 11.63 20.77
N GLN A 196 -26.93 12.72 21.39
CA GLN A 196 -28.22 12.73 22.09
C GLN A 196 -29.39 12.35 21.18
N ALA A 197 -29.36 12.78 19.91
CA ALA A 197 -30.34 12.39 18.89
C ALA A 197 -30.38 10.88 18.59
N LEU A 198 -29.29 10.16 18.83
CA LEU A 198 -29.16 8.72 18.58
C LEU A 198 -29.36 7.86 19.83
N GLN A 199 -29.42 8.45 21.02
CA GLN A 199 -29.62 7.70 22.27
C GLN A 199 -30.90 6.85 22.28
N PRO A 200 -32.07 7.33 21.80
CA PRO A 200 -33.28 6.51 21.78
C PRO A 200 -33.11 5.26 20.90
N LYS A 201 -32.56 5.44 19.69
CA LYS A 201 -32.31 4.35 18.73
C LYS A 201 -31.30 3.33 19.26
N SER A 202 -30.23 3.82 19.89
CA SER A 202 -29.21 2.97 20.52
C SER A 202 -29.80 2.15 21.67
N LYS A 203 -30.67 2.76 22.49
CA LYS A 203 -31.34 2.06 23.59
C LYS A 203 -32.32 1.00 23.07
N GLU A 204 -33.15 1.34 22.10
CA GLU A 204 -34.10 0.39 21.49
C GLU A 204 -33.39 -0.82 20.87
N THR A 205 -32.27 -0.58 20.20
CA THR A 205 -31.43 -1.66 19.63
C THR A 205 -30.83 -2.52 20.74
N SER A 206 -30.31 -1.92 21.82
CA SER A 206 -29.79 -2.65 22.98
C SER A 206 -30.88 -3.52 23.62
N ASP A 207 -32.07 -2.97 23.85
CA ASP A 207 -33.19 -3.67 24.48
C ASP A 207 -33.69 -4.83 23.60
N LYS A 208 -33.65 -4.67 22.27
CA LYS A 208 -33.97 -5.74 21.32
C LYS A 208 -32.95 -6.89 21.39
N LEU A 209 -31.66 -6.58 21.39
CA LEU A 209 -30.58 -7.57 21.44
C LEU A 209 -30.54 -8.34 22.77
N GLU A 210 -30.89 -7.69 23.88
CA GLU A 210 -31.03 -8.34 25.19
C GLU A 210 -32.20 -9.34 25.21
N LYS A 211 -33.32 -9.02 24.55
CA LYS A 211 -34.47 -9.94 24.41
C LYS A 211 -34.15 -11.15 23.51
N GLU A 212 -33.32 -10.96 22.49
CA GLU A 212 -32.91 -12.02 21.56
C GLU A 212 -31.82 -12.95 22.14
N LYS A 213 -31.39 -12.76 23.41
CA LYS A 213 -30.33 -13.52 24.11
C LYS A 213 -28.96 -13.56 23.40
N ASN A 214 -28.72 -12.67 22.44
CA ASN A 214 -27.47 -12.58 21.70
C ASN A 214 -26.43 -11.65 22.36
N TYR A 215 -26.76 -11.05 23.51
CA TYR A 215 -25.87 -10.15 24.24
C TYR A 215 -26.20 -10.13 25.75
N VAL A 216 -25.16 -10.11 26.59
CA VAL A 216 -25.27 -9.86 28.04
C VAL A 216 -24.50 -8.59 28.35
N LYS A 217 -25.15 -7.59 28.94
CA LYS A 217 -24.47 -6.37 29.44
C LYS A 217 -23.41 -6.76 30.47
N SER A 218 -22.14 -6.43 30.21
CA SER A 218 -21.12 -6.46 31.26
C SER A 218 -21.48 -5.40 32.30
N LYS A 219 -21.59 -5.81 33.57
CA LYS A 219 -21.74 -4.89 34.71
C LYS A 219 -20.58 -3.92 34.81
#